data_AF-A0AAD3N2Z1-F1
#
_entry.id   AF-A0AAD3N2Z1-F1
#
_cell.length_a   1.000
_cell.length_b   1.000
_cell.length_c   1.000
_cell.angle_alpha   90.00
_cell.angle_beta   90.00
_cell.angle_gamma   90.00
#
_symmetry.space_group_name_H-M   'P 1'
#
loop_
_entity.id
_entity.type
_entity.pdbx_description
1 polymer ?
#
loop_
_entity_poly.entity_id
_entity_poly.type
_entity_poly.pdbx_seq_one_letter_code
_entity_poly.pdbx_strand_id
1 'polypeptide(L)' 'MLAMLGIFFTTHSAVLIHDVPVKDEDIHQDTNPPHRIYDLFGKVGYNCFIAAAIYVVVGAFSCCQMRLNKQKEYLVH' A
#
# COMPACT_ATOMS: atom_id res chain seq x y z
N MET A 1 -6.51 -1.43 -6.23
CA MET A 1 -5.12 -1.89 -6.50
C MET A 1 -4.31 -2.00 -5.21
N LEU A 2 -4.01 -0.90 -4.51
CA LEU A 2 -3.16 -0.92 -3.31
C LEU A 2 -3.71 -1.78 -2.16
N ALA A 3 -5.00 -1.67 -1.83
CA ALA A 3 -5.59 -2.50 -0.78
C ALA A 3 -5.50 -4.02 -1.08
N MET A 4 -5.65 -4.40 -2.36
CA MET A 4 -5.56 -5.80 -2.80
C MET A 4 -4.12 -6.32 -2.75
N LEU A 5 -3.15 -5.49 -3.13
CA LEU A 5 -1.72 -5.80 -2.97
C LEU A 5 -1.34 -5.94 -1.50
N GLY A 6 -1.83 -5.04 -0.63
CA GLY A 6 -1.63 -5.14 0.82
C GLY A 6 -2.08 -6.49 1.39
N ILE A 7 -3.26 -6.98 0.98
CA ILE A 7 -3.77 -8.31 1.37
C ILE A 7 -2.82 -9.42 0.91
N PHE A 8 -2.39 -9.41 -0.36
CA PHE A 8 -1.48 -10.43 -0.89
C PHE A 8 -0.11 -10.45 -0.21
N PHE A 9 0.40 -9.30 0.21
CA PHE A 9 1.63 -9.21 1.00
C PHE A 9 1.44 -9.73 2.43
N THR A 10 0.29 -9.45 3.07
CA THR A 10 0.00 -9.99 4.42
C THR A 10 -0.24 -11.50 4.45
N THR A 11 -0.66 -12.12 3.35
CA THR A 11 -0.78 -13.59 3.24
C THR A 11 0.51 -14.26 2.78
N HIS A 12 1.63 -13.52 2.70
CA HIS A 12 2.94 -14.02 2.26
C HIS A 12 2.90 -14.75 0.91
N SER A 13 2.22 -14.17 -0.09
CA SER A 13 2.10 -14.78 -1.41
C SER A 13 3.47 -14.95 -2.09
N ALA A 14 3.82 -16.18 -2.44
CA ALA A 14 5.11 -16.50 -3.09
C ALA A 14 5.29 -15.83 -4.46
N VAL A 15 4.20 -15.46 -5.13
CA VAL A 15 4.25 -14.75 -6.43
C VAL A 15 4.89 -13.36 -6.29
N LEU A 16 4.78 -12.73 -5.12
CA LEU A 16 5.29 -11.37 -4.88
C LEU A 16 6.70 -11.37 -4.23
N ILE A 17 7.42 -12.50 -4.24
CA ILE A 17 8.77 -12.58 -3.66
C ILE A 17 9.77 -11.63 -4.34
N HIS A 18 9.60 -11.38 -5.65
CA HIS A 18 10.46 -10.46 -6.40
C HIS A 18 10.25 -8.99 -6.06
N ASP A 19 9.08 -8.63 -5.50
CA ASP A 19 8.76 -7.26 -5.10
C ASP A 19 9.18 -6.94 -3.66
N VAL A 20 9.59 -7.96 -2.90
CA VAL A 20 10.10 -7.79 -1.54
C VAL A 20 11.61 -7.58 -1.62
N PRO A 21 12.16 -6.55 -0.95
CA PRO A 21 13.60 -6.31 -0.90
C PRO A 21 14.28 -7.34 0.01
N VAL A 22 14.37 -8.58 -0.46
CA VAL A 22 15.11 -9.67 0.19
C VAL A 22 16.59 -9.49 -0.16
N LYS A 23 17.46 -9.47 0.84
CA LYS A 23 18.91 -9.43 0.62
C LYS A 23 19.53 -10.79 0.90
N ASP A 24 20.68 -11.07 0.27
CA ASP A 24 21.42 -12.32 0.49
C ASP A 24 21.87 -12.50 1.95
N GLU A 25 22.09 -11.39 2.67
CA GLU A 25 22.38 -11.38 4.12
C GLU A 25 21.21 -11.95 4.96
N ASP A 26 19.96 -11.71 4.55
CA ASP A 26 18.76 -12.21 5.23
C ASP A 26 18.54 -13.72 5.02
N ILE A 27 19.18 -14.30 3.98
CA ILE A 27 19.06 -15.72 3.62
C ILE A 27 20.18 -16.55 4.25
N HIS A 28 21.40 -16.01 4.33
CA HIS A 28 22.59 -16.79 4.68
C HIS A 28 23.10 -16.57 6.11
N GLN A 29 22.70 -15.50 6.80
CA GLN A 29 23.30 -15.10 8.09
C GLN A 29 22.40 -15.38 9.31
N ASP A 30 21.14 -15.76 9.12
CA ASP A 30 20.16 -15.90 10.21
C ASP A 30 19.92 -17.37 10.62
N THR A 31 19.61 -17.58 11.91
CA THR A 31 19.26 -18.89 12.50
C THR A 31 17.84 -19.32 12.12
N ASN A 32 16.97 -18.40 11.69
CA ASN A 32 15.62 -18.68 11.18
C ASN A 32 15.27 -17.82 9.93
N PRO A 33 15.86 -18.13 8.76
CA PRO A 33 15.68 -17.35 7.54
C PRO A 33 14.23 -17.11 7.09
N PRO A 34 13.25 -18.06 7.20
CA PRO A 34 11.89 -17.80 6.73
C PRO A 34 11.15 -16.75 7.57
N HIS A 35 11.45 -16.62 8.85
CA HIS A 35 10.75 -15.69 9.73
C HIS A 35 11.03 -14.23 9.34
N ARG A 36 12.29 -13.92 9.02
CA ARG A 36 12.70 -12.57 8.61
C ARG A 36 12.09 -12.15 7.29
N ILE A 37 11.98 -13.09 6.35
CA ILE A 37 11.31 -12.86 5.06
C ILE A 37 9.83 -12.54 5.30
N TYR A 38 9.14 -13.29 6.17
CA TYR A 38 7.75 -12.99 6.53
C TYR A 38 7.60 -11.59 7.16
N ASP A 39 8.51 -11.18 8.04
CA ASP A 39 8.51 -9.81 8.57
C ASP A 39 8.65 -8.74 7.49
N LEU A 40 9.46 -8.99 6.44
CA LEU A 40 9.61 -8.06 5.31
C LEU A 40 8.32 -7.96 4.49
N PHE A 41 7.67 -9.09 4.20
CA PHE A 41 6.35 -9.11 3.57
C PHE A 41 5.32 -8.31 4.39
N GLY A 42 5.33 -8.47 5.72
CA GLY A 42 4.45 -7.71 6.62
C GLY A 42 4.69 -6.20 6.53
N LYS A 43 5.96 -5.76 6.50
CA LYS A 43 6.33 -4.33 6.36
C LYS A 43 5.85 -3.75 5.03
N VAL A 44 6.07 -4.46 3.92
CA VAL A 44 5.64 -4.00 2.58
C VAL A 44 4.11 -3.95 2.50
N GLY A 45 3.41 -4.95 3.05
CA GLY A 45 1.95 -4.96 3.15
C GLY A 45 1.40 -3.76 3.92
N TYR A 46 1.98 -3.44 5.08
CA TYR A 46 1.59 -2.27 5.87
C TYR A 46 1.77 -0.95 5.11
N ASN A 47 2.89 -0.78 4.40
CA ASN A 47 3.12 0.41 3.58
C ASN A 47 2.04 0.55 2.49
N CYS A 48 1.63 -0.57 1.88
CA CYS A 48 0.59 -0.58 0.86
C CYS A 48 -0.79 -0.18 1.43
N PHE A 49 -1.13 -0.64 2.63
CA PHE A 49 -2.36 -0.22 3.32
C PHE A 49 -2.36 1.26 3.70
N ILE A 50 -1.24 1.78 4.20
CA ILE A 50 -1.09 3.21 4.51
C ILE A 50 -1.25 4.05 3.25
N ALA A 51 -0.61 3.64 2.15
CA ALA A 51 -0.77 4.31 0.85
C ALA A 51 -2.24 4.29 0.39
N ALA A 52 -2.91 3.14 0.51
CA ALA A 52 -4.33 3.03 0.17
C ALA A 52 -5.20 4.00 0.98
N ALA A 53 -4.94 4.14 2.28
CA ALA A 53 -5.66 5.08 3.14
C ALA A 53 -5.44 6.54 2.70
N ILE A 54 -4.21 6.93 2.37
CA ILE A 54 -3.90 8.28 1.88
C ILE A 54 -4.68 8.56 0.59
N TYR A 55 -4.71 7.62 -0.36
CA TYR A 55 -5.48 7.78 -1.60
C TYR A 55 -6.98 7.90 -1.37
N VAL A 56 -7.55 7.21 -0.37
CA VAL A 56 -8.96 7.37 0.01
C VAL A 56 -9.22 8.79 0.51
N VAL A 57 -8.36 9.32 1.38
CA VAL A 57 -8.50 10.69 1.92
C VAL A 57 -8.39 11.73 0.80
N VAL A 58 -7.39 11.61 -0.08
CA VAL A 58 -7.20 12.53 -1.21
C VAL A 58 -8.36 12.42 -2.20
N GLY A 59 -8.87 11.22 -2.46
CA GLY A 59 -10.05 10.99 -3.30
C GLY A 59 -11.31 11.63 -2.73
N ALA A 60 -11.52 11.51 -1.42
CA ALA A 60 -12.64 12.16 -0.73
C ALA A 60 -12.53 13.69 -0.80
N PHE A 61 -11.33 14.24 -0.54
CA PHE A 61 -11.08 15.68 -0.67
C PHE A 61 -11.34 16.17 -2.10
N SER A 62 -10.84 15.46 -3.11
CA SER A 62 -11.08 15.79 -4.52
C SER A 62 -12.57 15.76 -4.87
N CYS A 63 -13.33 14.81 -4.32
CA CYS A 63 -14.78 14.75 -4.48
C CYS A 63 -15.48 15.98 -3.85
N CYS A 64 -15.10 16.36 -2.63
CA CYS A 64 -15.59 17.58 -2.00
C CYS A 64 -15.30 18.82 -2.84
N GLN A 65 -14.06 18.96 -3.33
CA GLN A 65 -13.63 20.06 -4.19
C GLN A 65 -14.43 20.09 -5.49
N MET A 66 -14.68 18.94 -6.12
CA MET A 66 -15.50 18.87 -7.33
C MET A 66 -16.93 19.34 -7.09
N ARG A 67 -17.55 18.94 -5.97
CA ARG A 67 -18.91 19.41 -5.62
C ARG A 67 -18.97 20.92 -5.37
N LEU A 68 -17.99 21.47 -4.65
CA LEU A 68 -17.91 22.91 -4.41
C LEU A 68 -17.65 23.69 -5.70
N ASN A 69 -16.77 23.19 -6.58
CA ASN A 69 -16.47 23.84 -7.84
C ASN A 69 -17.69 23.85 -8.79
N LYS A 70 -18.47 22.76 -8.81
CA LYS A 70 -19.75 22.71 -9.52
C LYS A 70 -20.74 23.75 -9.03
N GLN A 71 -20.84 23.98 -7.71
CA GLN A 71 -21.73 25.02 -7.17
C GLN A 71 -21.27 26.44 -7.51
N LYS A 72 -19.95 26.69 -7.52
CA LYS A 72 -19.38 27.98 -7.91
C LYS A 72 -19.69 28.33 -9.38
N GLU A 73 -19.69 27.35 -10.27
CA GLU A 73 -20.01 27.54 -11.70
C GLU A 73 -21.42 28.16 -11.90
N TYR A 74 -22.40 27.82 -11.05
CA TYR A 74 -23.76 28.36 -11.12
C TYR A 74 -23.94 29.74 -10.44
N LEU A 75 -22.92 30.26 -9.74
CA LEU A 75 -22.96 31.55 -9.02
C LEU A 75 -22.29 32.69 -9.80
N VAL A 76 -21.80 32.44 -11.02
CA VAL A 76 -21.13 33.43 -11.89
C VAL A 76 -22.10 34.04 -12.92
N HIS A 77 -23.41 33.84 -12.76
CA HIS A 77 -24.44 34.46 -13.59
C HIS A 77 -25.25 35.49 -12.80
#